data_AF-F9PB20-F1
#
_entry.id   AF-F9PB20-F1
#
_cell.length_a   1.000
_cell.length_b   1.000
_cell.length_c   1.000
_cell.angle_alpha   90.00
_cell.angle_beta   90.00
_cell.angle_gamma   90.00
#
_symmetry.space_group_name_H-M   'P 1'
#
loop_
_entity.id
_entity.type
_entity.pdbx_description
1 polymer ?
#
loop_
_entity_poly.entity_id
_entity_poly.type
_entity_poly.pdbx_seq_one_letter_code
_entity_poly.pdbx_strand_id
1 'polypeptide(L)'
;MNPTQRAWAYVSRKRLRSLILFLILFVLLAGISACLTLMKSNKAVENNLYRSLNTSFSIKRIEVDQTFQLSQLDDLKKIKGLEKISPELETIAKLTDKEVVTGEQSIQRDDLTEAEKNLISLIALEDSSKDVSFTSSAFSLKEGRHLEKGDRKKS
;
A
#
# COMPACT_ATOMS: atom_id res chain seq x y z
N MET A 1 10.32 -45.48 -46.27
CA MET A 1 10.92 -44.84 -45.09
C MET A 1 10.37 -43.43 -44.96
N ASN A 2 9.71 -43.11 -43.85
CA ASN A 2 9.02 -41.83 -43.70
C ASN A 2 10.01 -40.65 -43.68
N PRO A 3 9.63 -39.46 -44.20
CA PRO A 3 10.53 -38.31 -44.29
C PRO A 3 11.10 -37.89 -42.92
N THR A 4 10.31 -38.02 -41.85
CA THR A 4 10.74 -37.78 -40.46
C THR A 4 11.83 -38.74 -39.99
N GLN A 5 11.72 -40.03 -40.33
CA GLN A 5 12.73 -41.05 -40.01
C GLN A 5 14.05 -40.80 -40.75
N ARG A 6 13.97 -40.32 -42.01
CA ARG A 6 15.16 -39.91 -42.78
C ARG A 6 15.85 -38.70 -42.16
N ALA A 7 15.08 -37.70 -41.72
CA ALA A 7 15.61 -36.51 -41.05
C ALA A 7 16.28 -36.87 -39.71
N TRP A 8 15.65 -37.73 -38.90
CA TRP A 8 16.21 -38.19 -37.63
C TRP A 8 17.53 -38.94 -37.83
N ALA A 9 17.58 -39.87 -38.79
CA ALA A 9 18.79 -40.62 -39.11
C ALA A 9 19.94 -39.70 -39.58
N TYR A 10 19.62 -38.60 -40.27
CA TYR A 10 20.60 -37.61 -40.72
C TYR A 10 21.20 -36.80 -39.56
N VAL A 11 20.34 -36.33 -38.65
CA VAL A 11 20.72 -35.60 -37.43
C VAL A 11 21.55 -36.50 -36.50
N SER A 12 21.11 -37.74 -36.27
CA SER A 12 21.77 -38.69 -35.38
C SER A 12 23.12 -39.19 -35.90
N ARG A 13 23.39 -39.10 -37.21
CA ARG A 13 24.66 -39.49 -37.85
C ARG A 13 25.73 -38.39 -37.74
N LYS A 14 25.34 -37.11 -37.71
CA LYS A 14 26.25 -35.95 -37.59
C LYS A 14 26.06 -35.22 -36.26
N ARG A 15 26.11 -35.97 -35.15
CA ARG A 15 25.76 -35.49 -33.79
C ARG A 15 26.49 -34.20 -33.39
N LEU A 16 27.80 -34.10 -33.62
CA LEU A 16 28.58 -32.93 -33.21
C LEU A 16 28.16 -31.65 -33.97
N ARG A 17 28.02 -31.72 -35.30
CA ARG A 17 27.59 -30.57 -36.12
C ARG A 17 26.15 -30.16 -35.80
N SER A 18 25.27 -31.12 -35.58
CA SER A 18 23.88 -30.84 -35.22
C SER A 18 23.76 -30.25 -33.81
N LEU A 19 24.61 -30.67 -32.87
CA LEU A 19 24.63 -30.15 -31.51
C LEU A 19 25.11 -28.70 -31.46
N ILE A 20 26.14 -28.35 -32.24
CA ILE A 20 26.60 -26.96 -32.37
C ILE A 20 25.47 -26.07 -32.92
N LEU A 21 24.79 -26.50 -33.99
CA LEU A 21 23.64 -25.77 -34.55
C LEU A 21 22.50 -25.62 -33.56
N PHE A 22 22.20 -26.68 -32.79
CA PHE A 22 21.17 -26.63 -31.75
C PHE A 22 21.54 -25.66 -30.64
N LEU A 23 22.80 -25.64 -30.19
CA LEU A 23 23.26 -24.71 -29.16
C LEU A 23 23.17 -23.25 -29.61
N ILE A 24 23.52 -22.96 -30.87
CA ILE A 24 23.36 -21.61 -31.44
C ILE A 24 21.88 -21.20 -31.41
N LEU A 25 20.99 -22.07 -31.87
CA LEU A 25 19.55 -21.82 -31.86
C LEU A 25 19.01 -21.64 -30.43
N PHE A 26 19.50 -22.45 -29.49
CA PHE A 26 19.11 -22.40 -28.08
C PHE A 26 19.54 -21.08 -27.43
N VAL A 27 20.76 -20.61 -27.69
CA VAL A 27 21.25 -19.31 -27.19
C VAL A 27 20.41 -18.16 -27.74
N LEU A 28 20.03 -18.20 -29.02
CA LEU A 28 19.14 -17.20 -29.62
C LEU A 28 17.76 -17.19 -28.94
N LEU A 29 17.17 -18.37 -28.71
CA LEU A 29 15.88 -18.50 -28.01
C LEU A 29 15.95 -18.00 -26.56
N ALA A 30 17.01 -18.34 -25.85
CA ALA A 30 17.24 -17.89 -24.48
C ALA A 30 17.37 -16.36 -24.42
N GLY A 31 18.10 -15.76 -25.35
CA GLY A 31 18.24 -14.31 -25.46
C GLY A 31 16.90 -13.60 -25.66
N ILE A 32 16.07 -14.07 -26.60
CA ILE A 32 14.74 -13.51 -26.84
C ILE A 32 13.85 -13.65 -25.59
N SER A 33 13.89 -14.81 -24.93
CA SER A 33 13.10 -15.07 -23.71
C SER A 33 13.54 -14.19 -22.54
N ALA A 34 14.84 -13.96 -22.39
CA ALA A 34 15.39 -13.05 -21.40
C ALA A 34 14.95 -11.60 -21.67
N CYS A 35 15.04 -11.13 -22.92
CA CYS A 35 14.56 -9.80 -23.31
C CYS A 35 13.07 -9.61 -23.05
N LEU A 36 12.23 -10.59 -23.38
CA LEU A 36 10.78 -10.55 -23.10
C LEU A 36 10.48 -10.49 -21.61
N THR A 37 11.24 -11.25 -20.81
CA THR A 37 11.11 -11.27 -19.35
C THR A 37 11.53 -9.93 -18.75
N LEU A 38 12.63 -9.35 -19.22
CA LEU A 38 13.08 -8.03 -18.81
C LEU A 38 12.08 -6.93 -19.18
N MET A 39 11.47 -6.98 -20.37
CA MET A 39 10.41 -6.04 -20.76
C MET A 39 9.17 -6.16 -19.86
N LYS A 40 8.75 -7.38 -19.51
CA LYS A 40 7.65 -7.60 -18.55
C LYS A 40 8.03 -7.10 -17.16
N SER A 41 9.26 -7.36 -16.71
CA SER A 41 9.78 -6.91 -15.42
C SER A 41 9.89 -5.39 -15.36
N ASN A 42 10.32 -4.72 -16.42
CA ASN A 42 10.40 -3.26 -16.46
C ASN A 42 9.03 -2.61 -16.28
N LYS A 43 7.96 -3.14 -16.88
CA LYS A 43 6.60 -2.63 -16.62
C LYS A 43 6.18 -2.81 -15.16
N ALA A 44 6.56 -3.94 -14.54
CA ALA A 44 6.29 -4.15 -13.13
C ALA A 44 7.12 -3.19 -12.25
N VAL A 45 8.39 -2.96 -12.57
CA VAL A 45 9.25 -2.00 -11.87
C VAL A 45 8.73 -0.58 -12.04
N GLU A 46 8.36 -0.18 -13.26
CA GLU A 46 7.75 1.11 -13.58
C GLU A 46 6.45 1.32 -12.80
N ASN A 47 5.56 0.33 -12.78
CA ASN A 47 4.32 0.41 -12.00
C ASN A 47 4.57 0.46 -10.48
N ASN A 48 5.54 -0.33 -9.98
CA ASN A 48 5.93 -0.27 -8.57
C ASN A 48 6.62 1.06 -8.22
N LEU A 49 7.38 1.65 -9.14
CA LEU A 49 7.96 2.98 -8.98
C LEU A 49 6.87 4.05 -9.00
N TYR A 50 5.90 4.01 -9.92
CA TYR A 50 4.76 4.93 -9.90
C TYR A 50 3.95 4.82 -8.61
N ARG A 51 3.75 3.59 -8.11
CA ARG A 51 3.08 3.33 -6.84
C ARG A 51 3.91 3.77 -5.63
N SER A 52 5.24 3.64 -5.69
CA SER A 52 6.17 4.05 -4.62
C SER A 52 6.44 5.54 -4.61
N LEU A 53 6.35 6.21 -5.76
CA LEU A 53 6.43 7.66 -5.90
C LEU A 53 5.19 8.35 -5.31
N ASN A 54 4.16 7.57 -4.93
CA ASN A 54 3.15 7.84 -3.90
C ASN A 54 3.06 9.29 -3.47
N THR A 55 2.62 10.17 -4.37
CA THR A 55 2.33 11.56 -4.03
C THR A 55 1.01 11.54 -3.24
N SER A 56 1.10 11.17 -1.98
CA SER A 56 0.03 11.40 -1.01
C SER A 56 0.14 12.85 -0.55
N PHE A 57 -0.94 13.60 -0.68
CA PHE A 57 -1.06 14.93 -0.11
C PHE A 57 -2.20 14.91 0.90
N SER A 58 -2.03 15.65 2.00
CA SER A 58 -3.07 15.84 3.00
C SER A 58 -3.67 17.23 2.84
N ILE A 59 -5.00 17.32 2.95
CA ILE A 59 -5.72 18.59 2.96
C ILE A 59 -6.38 18.70 4.33
N LYS A 60 -5.90 19.65 5.14
CA LYS A 60 -6.52 20.04 6.41
C LYS A 60 -7.13 21.42 6.25
N ARG A 61 -8.32 21.62 6.83
CA ARG A 61 -8.91 22.95 6.90
C ARG A 61 -8.19 23.75 7.99
N ILE A 62 -7.83 25.00 7.69
CA ILE A 62 -7.04 25.86 8.60
C ILE A 62 -7.95 26.48 9.68
N GLU A 63 -9.23 26.67 9.38
CA GLU A 63 -10.21 27.22 10.31
C GLU A 63 -10.52 26.25 11.45
N VAL A 64 -10.50 26.77 12.68
CA VAL A 64 -10.81 26.02 13.91
C VAL A 64 -12.27 25.54 13.86
N ASP A 65 -12.51 24.30 14.28
CA ASP A 65 -13.83 23.64 14.39
C ASP A 65 -14.61 23.44 13.08
N GLN A 66 -13.97 23.61 11.92
CA GLN A 66 -14.59 23.29 10.65
C GLN A 66 -14.09 21.98 10.06
N THR A 67 -15.03 21.15 9.62
CA THR A 67 -14.77 19.84 9.02
C THR A 67 -15.15 19.84 7.53
N PHE A 68 -14.64 18.87 6.79
CA PHE A 68 -15.10 18.61 5.42
C PHE A 68 -16.41 17.84 5.47
N GLN A 69 -17.38 18.25 4.65
CA GLN A 69 -18.57 17.43 4.45
C GLN A 69 -18.20 16.20 3.61
N LEU A 70 -18.70 15.03 3.97
CA LEU A 70 -18.42 13.79 3.23
C LEU A 70 -18.87 13.87 1.76
N SER A 71 -19.91 14.65 1.45
CA SER A 71 -20.37 14.91 0.09
C SER A 71 -19.31 15.58 -0.79
N GLN A 72 -18.42 16.41 -0.22
CA GLN A 72 -17.34 17.07 -0.95
C GLN A 72 -16.24 16.08 -1.38
N LEU A 73 -16.15 14.91 -0.73
CA LEU A 73 -15.21 13.86 -1.12
C LEU A 73 -15.58 13.22 -2.45
N ASP A 74 -16.87 13.21 -2.81
CA ASP A 74 -17.33 12.60 -4.06
C ASP A 74 -16.89 13.41 -5.28
N ASP A 75 -16.71 14.72 -5.12
CA ASP A 75 -16.12 15.57 -6.17
C ASP A 75 -14.62 15.32 -6.33
N LEU A 76 -13.90 15.03 -5.24
CA LEU A 76 -12.48 14.68 -5.29
C LEU A 76 -12.26 13.34 -6.01
N LYS A 77 -13.16 12.36 -5.86
CA LYS A 77 -13.08 11.07 -6.58
C LYS A 77 -13.11 11.21 -8.10
N LYS A 78 -13.58 12.35 -8.64
CA LYS A 78 -13.65 12.61 -10.08
C LYS A 78 -12.30 13.04 -10.68
N ILE A 79 -11.31 13.35 -9.85
CA ILE A 79 -9.97 13.77 -10.30
C ILE A 79 -9.26 12.58 -10.97
N LYS A 80 -8.89 12.75 -12.25
CA LYS A 80 -8.15 11.72 -12.99
C LYS A 80 -6.79 11.47 -12.34
N GLY A 81 -6.49 10.21 -12.03
CA GLY A 81 -5.24 9.79 -11.39
C GLY A 81 -5.31 9.66 -9.86
N LEU A 82 -6.44 10.02 -9.23
CA LEU A 82 -6.64 9.79 -7.80
C LEU A 82 -7.12 8.36 -7.56
N GLU A 83 -6.24 7.49 -7.06
CA GLU A 83 -6.61 6.08 -6.79
C GLU A 83 -7.46 5.91 -5.54
N LYS A 84 -7.10 6.60 -4.44
CA LYS A 84 -7.70 6.40 -3.12
C LYS A 84 -7.79 7.71 -2.36
N ILE A 85 -8.88 7.84 -1.61
CA ILE A 85 -9.10 8.91 -0.64
C ILE A 85 -9.29 8.22 0.71
N SER A 86 -8.63 8.75 1.75
CA SER A 86 -8.78 8.29 3.12
C SER A 86 -9.25 9.48 3.97
N PRO A 87 -10.56 9.60 4.25
CA PRO A 87 -11.04 10.65 5.13
C PRO A 87 -10.58 10.38 6.57
N GLU A 88 -10.23 11.46 7.25
CA GLU A 88 -9.79 11.47 8.64
C GLU A 88 -10.48 12.62 9.36
N LEU A 89 -10.89 12.38 10.60
CA LEU A 89 -11.44 13.39 11.49
C LEU A 89 -10.71 13.33 12.83
N GLU A 90 -10.12 14.45 13.22
CA GLU A 90 -9.50 14.67 14.52
C GLU A 90 -10.32 15.70 15.28
N THR A 91 -10.81 15.36 16.47
CA THR A 91 -11.59 16.26 17.32
C THR A 91 -11.36 15.98 18.79
N ILE A 92 -11.68 16.94 19.65
CA ILE A 92 -11.62 16.77 21.10
C ILE A 92 -13.01 16.37 21.58
N ALA A 93 -13.09 15.28 22.35
CA ALA A 93 -14.33 14.80 22.93
C ALA A 93 -14.24 14.76 24.46
N LYS A 94 -15.38 14.94 25.13
CA LYS A 94 -15.49 14.74 26.57
C LYS A 94 -16.10 13.38 26.84
N LEU A 95 -15.49 12.60 27.72
CA LEU A 95 -16.09 11.35 28.19
C LEU A 95 -17.26 11.65 29.13
N THR A 96 -18.42 11.05 28.87
CA THR A 96 -19.63 11.22 29.69
C THR A 96 -19.69 10.24 30.86
N ASP A 97 -19.30 8.99 30.62
CA ASP A 97 -19.53 7.87 31.55
C ASP A 97 -18.25 7.21 32.06
N LYS A 98 -17.09 7.81 31.75
CA LYS A 98 -15.77 7.33 32.15
C LYS A 98 -14.84 8.51 32.45
N GLU A 99 -13.85 8.24 33.29
CA GLU A 99 -12.78 9.18 33.60
C GLU A 99 -11.51 8.77 32.84
N VAL A 100 -10.73 9.77 32.41
CA VAL A 100 -9.40 9.55 31.84
C VAL A 100 -8.50 8.93 32.91
N VAL A 101 -7.75 7.89 32.53
CA VAL A 101 -6.83 7.21 33.44
C VAL A 101 -5.67 8.13 33.81
N THR A 102 -5.61 8.52 35.08
CA THR A 102 -4.47 9.24 35.67
C THR A 102 -3.43 8.23 36.16
N GLY A 103 -2.59 7.72 35.27
CA GLY A 103 -1.40 6.93 35.63
C GLY A 103 -0.20 7.80 36.02
N GLU A 104 0.97 7.20 36.26
CA GLU A 104 2.24 7.95 36.28
C GLU A 104 2.50 8.54 34.89
N GLN A 105 2.04 9.76 34.69
CA GLN A 105 2.38 10.56 33.52
C GLN A 105 3.68 11.32 33.82
N SER A 106 4.61 11.32 32.88
CA SER A 106 5.88 12.06 33.02
C SER A 106 5.69 13.57 33.12
N ILE A 107 4.47 14.08 32.89
CA ILE A 107 4.11 15.49 32.91
C ILE A 107 2.87 15.63 33.80
N GLN A 108 3.02 16.27 34.97
CA GLN A 108 1.90 16.72 35.80
C GLN A 108 1.47 18.12 35.36
N ARG A 109 0.17 18.31 35.18
CA ARG A 109 -0.46 19.59 34.79
C ARG A 109 -1.52 19.97 35.81
N ASP A 110 -1.10 20.74 36.80
CA ASP A 110 -1.96 21.25 37.88
C ASP A 110 -2.80 22.47 37.45
N ASP A 111 -2.54 23.00 36.25
CA ASP A 111 -3.22 24.15 35.66
C ASP A 111 -4.55 23.82 34.97
N LEU A 112 -4.91 22.53 34.86
CA LEU A 112 -6.12 22.08 34.18
C LEU A 112 -7.38 22.26 35.02
N THR A 113 -8.40 22.90 34.44
CA THR A 113 -9.73 22.98 35.05
C THR A 113 -10.42 21.62 35.08
N GLU A 114 -11.38 21.42 36.00
CA GLU A 114 -12.16 20.17 36.10
C GLU A 114 -12.87 19.79 34.78
N ALA A 115 -13.19 20.78 33.94
CA ALA A 115 -13.78 20.55 32.61
C ALA A 115 -12.77 19.99 31.60
N GLU A 116 -11.49 20.35 31.73
CA GLU A 116 -10.41 19.96 30.83
C GLU A 116 -9.78 18.61 31.20
N LYS A 117 -9.87 18.23 32.48
CA LYS A 117 -9.33 16.96 33.00
C LYS A 117 -9.90 15.71 32.32
N ASN A 118 -11.12 15.78 31.75
CA ASN A 118 -11.79 14.63 31.12
C ASN A 118 -11.94 14.77 29.59
N LEU A 119 -11.05 15.53 28.96
CA LEU A 119 -11.00 15.67 27.50
C LEU A 119 -10.07 14.59 26.90
N ILE A 120 -10.50 14.02 25.77
CA ILE A 120 -9.74 13.06 24.97
C ILE A 120 -9.62 13.54 23.54
N SER A 121 -8.52 13.21 22.87
CA SER A 121 -8.43 13.33 21.42
C SER A 121 -9.11 12.12 20.77
N LEU A 122 -10.10 12.38 19.92
CA LEU A 122 -10.80 11.40 19.13
C LEU A 122 -10.32 11.51 17.69
N ILE A 123 -9.68 10.43 17.21
CA ILE A 123 -9.26 10.29 15.82
C ILE A 123 -10.14 9.22 15.16
N ALA A 124 -10.90 9.60 14.15
CA ALA A 124 -11.73 8.71 13.35
C ALA A 124 -11.10 8.52 11.97
N LEU A 125 -10.78 7.26 11.66
CA LEU A 125 -10.11 6.83 10.42
C LEU A 125 -10.96 5.75 9.74
N GLU A 126 -11.05 5.80 8.40
CA GLU A 126 -11.66 4.73 7.61
C GLU A 126 -10.71 3.53 7.42
N ASP A 127 -9.40 3.79 7.37
CA ASP A 127 -8.36 2.78 7.19
C ASP A 127 -7.12 3.16 7.99
N SER A 128 -6.83 2.45 9.08
CA SER A 128 -5.71 2.80 9.95
C SER A 128 -4.35 2.39 9.40
N SER A 129 -4.28 1.60 8.32
CA SER A 129 -3.00 1.25 7.69
C SER A 129 -2.36 2.43 6.95
N LYS A 130 -3.18 3.44 6.64
CA LYS A 130 -2.76 4.65 5.90
C LYS A 130 -2.42 5.82 6.81
N ASP A 131 -2.69 5.68 8.10
CA ASP A 131 -2.37 6.72 9.07
C ASP A 131 -0.85 6.92 9.19
N VAL A 132 -0.43 8.16 9.42
CA VAL A 132 0.99 8.54 9.41
C VAL A 132 1.75 7.88 10.56
N SER A 133 1.12 7.66 11.71
CA SER A 133 1.78 7.05 12.86
C SER A 133 2.12 5.58 12.59
N PHE A 134 1.29 4.86 11.84
CA PHE A 134 1.59 3.48 11.43
C PHE A 134 2.54 3.41 10.22
N THR A 135 2.36 4.25 9.20
CA THR A 135 3.22 4.23 8.01
C THR A 135 4.65 4.71 8.30
N SER A 136 4.82 5.65 9.23
CA SER A 136 6.14 6.08 9.73
C SER A 136 6.80 5.10 10.69
N SER A 137 6.13 3.98 11.03
CA SER A 137 6.56 3.01 12.04
C SER A 137 6.69 3.58 13.46
N ALA A 138 6.15 4.78 13.73
CA ALA A 138 6.06 5.31 15.09
C ALA A 138 5.17 4.42 15.97
N PHE A 139 4.08 3.89 15.40
CA PHE A 139 3.21 2.89 16.02
C PHE A 139 3.31 1.55 15.32
N SER A 140 3.24 0.47 16.10
CA SER A 140 3.16 -0.90 15.62
C SER A 140 1.98 -1.62 16.29
N LEU A 141 1.24 -2.40 15.50
CA LEU A 141 0.23 -3.29 16.06
C LEU A 141 0.92 -4.46 16.75
N LYS A 142 0.69 -4.60 18.06
CA LYS A 142 1.10 -5.81 18.79
C LYS A 142 0.23 -7.01 18.44
N GLU A 143 -1.07 -6.80 18.26
CA GLU A 143 -2.05 -7.84 17.96
C GLU A 143 -3.15 -7.30 17.02
N GLY A 144 -3.74 -8.18 16.21
CA GLY A 144 -4.85 -7.86 15.31
C GLY A 144 -4.44 -7.36 13.91
N ARG A 145 -5.39 -6.73 13.22
CA ARG A 145 -5.21 -6.11 11.89
C ARG A 145 -5.59 -4.63 11.91
N HIS A 146 -5.20 -3.85 10.90
CA HIS A 146 -5.67 -2.47 10.75
C HIS A 146 -7.19 -2.36 10.61
N LEU A 147 -7.75 -1.18 10.94
CA LEU A 147 -9.14 -0.86 10.68
C LEU A 147 -9.36 -0.77 9.17
N GLU A 148 -10.49 -1.29 8.69
CA GLU A 148 -10.89 -1.21 7.29
C GLU A 148 -12.31 -0.66 7.15
N LYS A 149 -12.62 -0.13 5.95
CA LYS A 149 -13.95 0.39 5.63
C LYS A 149 -15.02 -0.65 5.91
N GLY A 150 -16.00 -0.28 6.75
CA GLY A 150 -17.13 -1.13 7.10
C GLY A 150 -16.94 -1.89 8.42
N ASP A 151 -15.76 -1.84 9.02
CA ASP A 151 -15.55 -2.34 10.38
C ASP A 151 -16.50 -1.58 11.35
N ARG A 152 -17.25 -2.34 12.15
CA ARG A 152 -18.14 -1.82 13.19
C ARG A 152 -17.89 -2.60 14.48
N LYS A 153 -17.65 -1.87 15.58
CA LYS A 153 -17.39 -2.46 16.91
C LYS A 153 -16.28 -3.53 16.88
N LYS A 154 -15.16 -3.20 16.26
CA LYS A 154 -13.98 -4.07 16.33
C LYS A 154 -13.51 -4.12 17.79
N SER A 155 -13.71 -5.28 18.41
CA SER A 155 -13.27 -5.61 19.77
C SER A 155 -11.82 -6.06 19.76
#